data_AF-A0A178TKI1-F1
#
_entry.id   AF-A0A178TKI1-F1
#
_cell.length_a   1.000
_cell.length_b   1.000
_cell.length_c   1.000
_cell.angle_alpha   90.00
_cell.angle_beta   90.00
_cell.angle_gamma   90.00
#
_symmetry.space_group_name_H-M   'P 1'
#
loop_
_entity.id
_entity.type
_entity.pdbx_description
1 polymer ?
#
loop_
_entity_poly.entity_id
_entity_poly.type
_entity_poly.pdbx_seq_one_letter_code
_entity_poly.pdbx_strand_id
1 'polypeptide(L)'
;MKQSLLIFLLSAVIGLAGGYTYFHFANKEPAKEQPTATEQSNETSTEQKDTTVSSKEGEIFKQKGCISCHAISKLNVQGGTTGPDLSNAYVEVEEKHGKPIDEFLKEPTSAVMSGVIKSNPLTDEERKAIVQALKVASEK
;
A
#
# COMPACT_ATOMS: atom_id res chain seq x y z
N MET A 1 -32.30 -6.16 31.67
CA MET A 1 -31.43 -5.67 30.58
C MET A 1 -29.93 -5.74 30.91
N LYS A 2 -29.44 -5.19 32.04
CA LYS A 2 -28.00 -5.25 32.41
C LYS A 2 -27.42 -6.67 32.52
N GLN A 3 -28.18 -7.63 33.03
CA GLN A 3 -27.72 -9.01 33.23
C GLN A 3 -27.55 -9.77 31.90
N SER A 4 -28.45 -9.56 30.94
CA SER A 4 -28.34 -10.08 29.58
C SER A 4 -27.17 -9.44 28.82
N LEU A 5 -26.90 -8.15 29.06
CA LEU A 5 -25.76 -7.44 28.48
C LEU A 5 -24.42 -7.99 29.01
N LEU A 6 -24.35 -8.30 30.32
CA LEU A 6 -23.19 -8.92 30.94
C LEU A 6 -22.87 -10.30 30.36
N ILE A 7 -23.90 -11.14 30.17
CA ILE A 7 -23.73 -12.49 29.59
C ILE A 7 -23.25 -12.40 28.14
N PHE A 8 -23.79 -11.47 27.34
CA PHE A 8 -23.37 -11.24 25.96
C PHE A 8 -21.93 -10.74 25.85
N LEU A 9 -21.51 -9.82 26.73
CA LEU A 9 -20.13 -9.35 26.75
C LEU A 9 -19.17 -10.46 27.17
N LEU A 10 -19.56 -11.30 28.15
CA LEU A 10 -18.74 -12.42 28.59
C LEU A 10 -18.54 -13.44 27.44
N SER A 11 -19.61 -13.79 26.72
CA SER A 11 -19.52 -14.72 25.60
C SER A 11 -18.77 -14.15 24.40
N ALA A 12 -18.93 -12.86 24.11
CA ALA A 12 -18.18 -12.18 23.05
C ALA A 12 -16.67 -12.17 23.35
N VAL A 13 -16.27 -11.90 24.60
CA VAL A 13 -14.85 -11.92 25.01
C VAL A 13 -14.27 -13.33 24.92
N ILE A 14 -15.01 -14.34 25.38
CA ILE A 14 -14.56 -15.75 25.31
C ILE A 14 -14.45 -16.21 23.85
N GLY A 15 -15.42 -15.87 23.00
CA GLY A 15 -15.40 -16.21 21.58
C GLY A 15 -14.25 -15.53 20.82
N LEU A 16 -14.01 -14.23 21.08
CA LEU A 16 -12.94 -13.47 20.44
C LEU A 16 -11.56 -13.94 20.91
N ALA A 17 -11.39 -14.21 22.21
CA ALA A 17 -10.15 -14.77 22.76
C ALA A 17 -9.87 -16.19 22.25
N GLY A 18 -10.88 -17.06 22.20
CA GLY A 18 -10.76 -18.41 21.65
C GLY A 18 -10.43 -18.39 20.15
N GLY A 19 -11.10 -17.54 19.38
CA GLY A 19 -10.80 -17.35 17.96
C GLY A 19 -9.40 -16.79 17.72
N TYR A 20 -8.97 -15.80 18.51
CA TYR A 20 -7.64 -15.20 18.39
C TYR A 20 -6.52 -16.21 18.69
N THR A 21 -6.66 -16.98 19.78
CA THR A 21 -5.69 -18.04 20.11
C THR A 21 -5.65 -19.12 19.02
N TYR A 22 -6.80 -19.60 18.55
CA TYR A 22 -6.84 -20.56 17.45
C TYR A 22 -6.20 -20.03 16.16
N PHE A 23 -6.49 -18.80 15.76
CA PHE A 23 -5.88 -18.18 14.57
C PHE A 23 -4.37 -17.97 14.73
N HIS A 24 -3.92 -17.57 15.92
CA HIS A 24 -2.50 -17.39 16.22
C HIS A 24 -1.74 -18.73 16.23
N PHE A 25 -2.37 -19.82 16.65
CA PHE A 25 -1.76 -21.16 16.62
C PHE A 25 -1.88 -21.84 15.25
N ALA A 26 -2.98 -21.65 14.52
CA ALA A 26 -3.19 -22.21 13.18
C ALA A 26 -2.26 -21.59 12.13
N ASN A 27 -1.88 -20.31 12.29
CA ASN A 27 -0.89 -19.65 11.42
C ASN A 27 0.57 -19.86 11.90
N LYS A 28 0.81 -20.69 12.92
CA LYS A 28 2.16 -20.97 13.43
C LYS A 28 2.71 -22.25 12.81
N GLU A 29 3.16 -22.15 11.56
CA GLU A 29 4.19 -23.07 11.05
C GLU A 29 5.50 -22.87 11.85
N PRO A 30 6.32 -23.92 12.06
CA PRO A 30 7.49 -23.81 12.92
C PRO A 30 8.66 -23.09 12.22
N ALA A 31 9.13 -22.03 12.89
CA ALA A 31 10.48 -21.47 12.89
C ALA A 31 11.02 -20.81 11.60
N LYS A 32 10.99 -19.47 11.60
CA LYS A 32 12.24 -18.69 11.62
C LYS A 32 12.05 -17.46 12.54
N GLU A 33 13.07 -17.19 13.35
CA GLU A 33 13.05 -16.37 14.57
C GLU A 33 12.58 -14.90 14.44
N GLN A 34 11.97 -14.42 15.53
CA GLN A 34 11.59 -13.03 15.89
C GLN A 34 12.85 -12.14 16.12
N PRO A 35 12.77 -10.78 16.23
CA PRO A 35 12.03 -10.05 17.28
C PRO A 35 11.26 -8.79 16.79
N THR A 36 10.03 -8.56 17.27
CA THR A 36 9.67 -7.61 18.36
C THR A 36 9.66 -6.13 17.96
N ALA A 37 8.50 -5.51 18.09
CA ALA A 37 8.28 -4.07 17.94
C ALA A 37 9.02 -3.25 19.01
N THR A 38 9.60 -2.11 18.65
CA THR A 38 9.74 -0.94 19.54
C THR A 38 9.82 0.34 18.71
N GLU A 39 9.04 1.31 19.15
CA GLU A 39 8.88 2.69 18.71
C GLU A 39 10.17 3.52 18.80
N GLN A 40 10.43 4.29 17.74
CA GLN A 40 10.87 5.70 17.73
C GLN A 40 12.15 6.12 18.50
N SER A 41 13.19 6.50 17.74
CA SER A 41 14.01 7.68 18.07
C SER A 41 14.65 8.27 16.82
N ASN A 42 14.89 9.56 16.90
CA ASN A 42 14.99 10.57 15.86
C ASN A 42 16.46 10.89 15.48
N GLU A 43 16.60 11.64 14.38
CA GLU A 43 17.78 12.40 13.90
C GLU A 43 18.93 11.61 13.24
N THR A 44 19.67 12.14 12.26
CA THR A 44 19.52 13.11 11.15
C THR A 44 20.91 13.12 10.49
N SER A 45 20.97 13.15 9.16
CA SER A 45 22.15 13.32 8.29
C SER A 45 23.21 12.21 8.37
N THR A 46 23.71 11.65 7.27
CA THR A 46 24.21 12.35 6.08
C THR A 46 24.20 11.40 4.87
N GLU A 47 23.74 11.96 3.75
CA GLU A 47 23.98 11.65 2.34
C GLU A 47 24.97 10.53 1.95
N GLN A 48 24.48 9.58 1.14
CA GLN A 48 25.01 9.11 -0.17
C GLN A 48 24.29 7.80 -0.53
N LYS A 49 23.31 7.84 -1.44
CA LYS A 49 23.44 7.65 -2.89
C LYS A 49 23.86 6.22 -3.28
N ASP A 50 22.97 5.63 -4.06
CA ASP A 50 23.06 4.38 -4.82
C ASP A 50 22.75 3.06 -4.08
N THR A 51 21.75 2.36 -4.62
CA THR A 51 21.37 0.97 -4.33
C THR A 51 20.50 0.74 -3.08
N THR A 52 19.36 1.44 -2.98
CA THR A 52 18.20 0.97 -2.19
C THR A 52 16.93 1.28 -2.96
N VAL A 53 16.90 0.84 -4.22
CA VAL A 53 15.75 1.10 -5.08
C VAL A 53 14.73 -0.03 -4.84
N SER A 54 15.10 -1.31 -5.01
CA SER A 54 14.15 -2.44 -5.15
C SER A 54 13.12 -2.69 -4.02
N SER A 55 13.40 -2.27 -2.79
CA SER A 55 12.46 -2.40 -1.65
C SER A 55 11.68 -1.11 -1.41
N LYS A 56 12.01 -0.03 -2.11
CA LYS A 56 11.50 1.33 -1.90
C LYS A 56 10.53 1.73 -3.01
N GLU A 57 10.66 1.19 -4.23
CA GLU A 57 9.76 1.60 -5.33
C GLU A 57 8.32 1.13 -5.10
N GLY A 58 8.13 -0.03 -4.46
CA GLY A 58 6.81 -0.53 -4.10
C GLY A 58 6.14 0.20 -2.92
N GLU A 59 6.94 0.78 -2.02
CA GLU A 59 6.45 1.29 -0.73
C GLU A 59 5.62 2.56 -0.88
N ILE A 60 5.95 3.43 -1.84
CA ILE A 60 5.16 4.65 -2.06
C ILE A 60 3.72 4.34 -2.47
N PHE A 61 3.50 3.27 -3.24
CA PHE A 61 2.15 2.84 -3.63
C PHE A 61 1.36 2.28 -2.44
N LYS A 62 2.04 1.70 -1.45
CA LYS A 62 1.43 1.28 -0.18
C LYS A 62 1.04 2.47 0.67
N GLN A 63 2.00 3.38 0.88
CA GLN A 63 1.81 4.59 1.70
C GLN A 63 0.70 5.49 1.16
N LYS A 64 0.57 5.58 -0.16
CA LYS A 64 -0.48 6.37 -0.84
C LYS A 64 -1.78 5.62 -1.05
N GLY A 65 -1.86 4.36 -0.64
CA GLY A 65 -3.07 3.54 -0.72
C GLY A 65 -3.44 3.09 -2.14
N CYS A 66 -2.55 3.28 -3.12
CA CYS A 66 -2.78 2.87 -4.51
C CYS A 66 -3.05 1.36 -4.62
N ILE A 67 -2.35 0.57 -3.78
CA ILE A 67 -2.46 -0.90 -3.80
C ILE A 67 -3.82 -1.43 -3.34
N SER A 68 -4.67 -0.59 -2.74
CA SER A 68 -6.02 -0.99 -2.35
C SER A 68 -6.87 -1.42 -3.56
N CYS A 69 -6.60 -0.81 -4.72
CA CYS A 69 -7.32 -1.08 -5.96
C CYS A 69 -6.43 -1.67 -7.05
N HIS A 70 -5.11 -1.48 -6.99
CA HIS A 70 -4.20 -1.83 -8.07
C HIS A 70 -3.09 -2.78 -7.62
N ALA A 71 -2.77 -3.77 -8.43
CA ALA A 71 -1.53 -4.54 -8.30
C ALA A 71 -0.39 -3.90 -9.10
N ILE A 72 0.86 -4.27 -8.77
CA ILE A 72 2.06 -3.95 -9.57
C ILE A 72 2.88 -5.23 -9.71
N SER A 73 2.39 -6.12 -10.57
CA SER A 73 2.94 -7.47 -10.76
C SER A 73 4.44 -7.47 -11.07
N LYS A 74 4.94 -6.54 -11.90
CA LYS A 74 6.37 -6.44 -12.25
C LYS A 74 7.29 -6.07 -11.06
N LEU A 75 6.74 -5.44 -10.03
CA LEU A 75 7.44 -5.18 -8.77
C LEU A 75 7.09 -6.19 -7.67
N ASN A 76 6.35 -7.26 -7.99
CA ASN A 76 5.82 -8.23 -7.03
C ASN A 76 5.01 -7.56 -5.90
N VAL A 77 4.38 -6.42 -6.18
CA VAL A 77 3.51 -5.73 -5.23
C VAL A 77 2.09 -6.25 -5.42
N GLN A 78 1.64 -7.02 -4.43
CA GLN A 78 0.25 -7.48 -4.35
C GLN A 78 -0.67 -6.29 -4.05
N GLY A 79 -1.84 -6.29 -4.68
CA GLY A 79 -2.84 -5.27 -4.50
C GLY A 79 -4.19 -5.70 -5.05
N GLY A 80 -5.13 -4.75 -5.10
CA GLY A 80 -6.48 -4.99 -5.61
C GLY A 80 -6.52 -5.23 -7.12
N THR A 81 -7.67 -5.71 -7.58
CA THR A 81 -8.01 -5.91 -9.00
C THR A 81 -9.15 -5.00 -9.47
N THR A 82 -9.55 -4.04 -8.63
CA THR A 82 -10.60 -3.05 -8.95
C THR A 82 -10.12 -2.11 -10.04
N GLY A 83 -8.84 -1.73 -10.00
CA GLY A 83 -8.15 -0.98 -11.03
C GLY A 83 -7.19 -1.88 -11.84
N PRO A 84 -6.78 -1.43 -13.04
CA PRO A 84 -5.81 -2.16 -13.85
C PRO A 84 -4.43 -2.24 -13.18
N ASP A 85 -3.65 -3.26 -13.51
CA ASP A 85 -2.28 -3.38 -13.00
C ASP A 85 -1.42 -2.17 -13.44
N LEU A 86 -0.66 -1.59 -12.51
CA LEU A 86 0.12 -0.36 -12.76
C LEU A 86 1.51 -0.62 -13.30
N SER A 87 1.90 -1.87 -13.51
CA SER A 87 3.24 -2.27 -13.94
C SER A 87 3.69 -1.54 -15.21
N ASN A 88 2.77 -1.27 -16.14
CA ASN A 88 3.08 -0.55 -17.38
C ASN A 88 2.44 0.84 -17.44
N ALA A 89 1.89 1.35 -16.33
CA ALA A 89 1.13 2.61 -16.34
C ALA A 89 1.96 3.81 -16.80
N TYR A 90 3.29 3.78 -16.66
CA TYR A 90 4.18 4.82 -17.17
C TYR A 90 4.03 5.04 -18.68
N VAL A 91 3.87 3.96 -19.45
CA VAL A 91 3.75 3.98 -20.91
C VAL A 91 2.28 4.01 -21.33
N GLU A 92 1.46 3.12 -20.76
CA GLU A 92 0.07 2.93 -21.19
C GLU A 92 -0.80 4.17 -20.96
N VAL A 93 -0.51 4.98 -19.93
CA VAL A 93 -1.30 6.19 -19.66
C VAL A 93 -1.08 7.22 -20.76
N GLU A 94 0.15 7.40 -21.23
CA GLU A 94 0.44 8.33 -22.31
C GLU A 94 -0.22 7.89 -23.62
N GLU A 95 -0.15 6.59 -23.93
CA GLU A 95 -0.78 6.02 -25.12
C GLU A 95 -2.32 6.15 -25.10
N LYS A 96 -2.95 5.93 -23.94
CA LYS A 96 -4.42 5.92 -23.80
C LYS A 96 -5.01 7.32 -23.59
N HIS A 97 -4.28 8.22 -22.95
CA HIS A 97 -4.79 9.53 -22.53
C HIS A 97 -4.12 10.72 -23.24
N GLY A 98 -3.09 10.46 -24.06
CA GLY A 98 -2.37 11.50 -24.82
C GLY A 98 -1.62 12.50 -23.94
N LYS A 99 -1.37 12.15 -22.67
CA LYS A 99 -0.72 12.99 -21.68
C LYS A 99 0.28 12.18 -20.85
N PRO A 100 1.44 12.75 -20.50
CA PRO A 100 2.40 12.05 -19.66
C PRO A 100 1.80 11.74 -18.29
N ILE A 101 2.25 10.66 -17.65
CA ILE A 101 1.74 10.19 -16.36
C ILE A 101 1.80 11.27 -15.25
N ASP A 102 2.79 12.16 -15.26
CA ASP A 102 2.87 13.28 -14.30
C ASP A 102 1.69 14.25 -14.44
N GLU A 103 1.27 14.54 -15.67
CA GLU A 103 0.13 15.40 -15.94
C GLU A 103 -1.18 14.69 -15.61
N PHE A 104 -1.29 13.40 -15.96
CA PHE A 104 -2.45 12.59 -15.60
C PHE A 104 -2.66 12.52 -14.08
N LEU A 105 -1.61 12.43 -13.28
CA LEU A 105 -1.74 12.41 -11.82
C LEU A 105 -2.18 13.74 -11.22
N LYS A 106 -2.01 14.86 -11.94
CA LYS A 106 -2.57 16.17 -11.53
C LYS A 106 -4.04 16.29 -11.91
N GLU A 107 -4.38 15.81 -13.10
CA GLU A 107 -5.74 15.89 -13.64
C GLU A 107 -6.13 14.58 -14.33
N PRO A 108 -6.54 13.54 -13.57
CA PRO A 108 -6.90 12.26 -14.15
C PRO A 108 -8.18 12.39 -14.97
N THR A 109 -8.23 11.74 -16.13
CA THR A 109 -9.42 11.79 -17.00
C THR A 109 -10.51 10.79 -16.58
N SER A 110 -10.19 9.80 -15.75
CA SER A 110 -11.14 8.81 -15.24
C SER A 110 -11.85 9.34 -14.00
N ALA A 111 -13.19 9.30 -13.98
CA ALA A 111 -14.00 9.76 -12.86
C ALA A 111 -13.59 9.15 -11.51
N VAL A 112 -13.20 7.87 -11.50
CA VAL A 112 -12.74 7.17 -10.28
C VAL A 112 -11.41 7.75 -9.81
N MET A 113 -10.42 7.88 -10.70
CA MET A 113 -9.11 8.42 -10.34
C MET A 113 -9.16 9.91 -9.99
N SER A 114 -10.01 10.70 -10.67
CA SER A 114 -10.24 12.09 -10.28
C SER A 114 -10.80 12.17 -8.86
N GLY A 115 -11.69 11.27 -8.47
CA GLY A 115 -12.21 11.19 -7.10
C GLY A 115 -11.12 10.85 -6.08
N VAL A 116 -10.34 9.80 -6.34
CA VAL A 116 -9.26 9.34 -5.46
C VAL A 116 -8.21 10.43 -5.23
N ILE A 117 -7.72 11.06 -6.30
CA ILE A 117 -6.69 12.12 -6.20
C ILE A 117 -7.24 13.38 -5.51
N LYS A 118 -8.52 13.73 -5.71
CA LYS A 118 -9.13 14.88 -5.01
C LYS A 118 -9.28 14.63 -3.51
N SER A 119 -9.59 13.40 -3.09
CA SER A 119 -9.72 13.04 -1.68
C SER A 119 -8.38 13.00 -0.95
N ASN A 120 -7.29 12.71 -1.64
CA ASN A 120 -5.93 12.72 -1.09
C ASN A 120 -4.93 13.31 -2.09
N PRO A 121 -4.84 14.65 -2.18
CA PRO A 121 -3.96 15.31 -3.14
C PRO A 121 -2.49 14.95 -2.93
N LEU A 122 -1.77 14.73 -4.02
CA LEU A 122 -0.33 14.44 -4.00
C LEU A 122 0.48 15.74 -4.00
N THR A 123 1.53 15.81 -3.18
CA THR A 123 2.54 16.87 -3.33
C THR A 123 3.39 16.66 -4.58
N ASP A 124 4.18 17.67 -4.96
CA ASP A 124 5.08 17.56 -6.11
C ASP A 124 6.15 16.49 -5.93
N GLU A 125 6.68 16.36 -4.72
CA GLU A 125 7.68 15.37 -4.35
C GLU A 125 7.10 13.96 -4.43
N GLU A 126 5.89 13.78 -3.88
CA GLU A 126 5.20 12.50 -3.85
C GLU A 126 4.83 12.03 -5.26
N ARG A 127 4.30 12.94 -6.07
CA ARG A 127 3.95 12.65 -7.46
C ARG A 127 5.20 12.26 -8.27
N LYS A 128 6.30 13.01 -8.14
CA LYS A 128 7.56 12.67 -8.81
C LYS A 128 8.08 11.30 -8.40
N ALA A 129 8.01 10.98 -7.10
CA ALA A 129 8.42 9.68 -6.60
C ALA A 129 7.52 8.54 -7.13
N ILE A 130 6.20 8.75 -7.24
CA ILE A 130 5.28 7.81 -7.89
C ILE A 130 5.63 7.62 -9.36
N VAL A 131 5.83 8.71 -10.10
CA VAL A 131 6.19 8.65 -11.52
C VAL A 131 7.50 7.89 -11.74
N GLN A 132 8.51 8.14 -10.90
CA GLN A 132 9.77 7.41 -10.94
C GLN A 132 9.57 5.91 -10.65
N ALA A 133 8.77 5.58 -9.64
CA ALA A 133 8.49 4.19 -9.30
C ALA A 133 7.71 3.46 -10.41
N LEU A 134 6.75 4.13 -11.06
CA LEU A 134 6.03 3.61 -12.22
C LEU A 134 6.95 3.39 -13.42
N LYS A 135 7.91 4.29 -13.65
CA LYS A 135 8.93 4.12 -14.67
C LYS A 135 9.77 2.85 -14.40
N VAL A 136 10.29 2.70 -13.20
CA VAL A 136 11.05 1.50 -12.79
C VAL A 136 10.21 0.23 -12.94
N ALA A 137 8.92 0.28 -12.59
CA ALA A 137 8.02 -0.86 -12.77
C ALA A 137 7.89 -1.26 -14.25
N SER A 138 7.79 -0.29 -15.16
CA SER A 138 7.61 -0.55 -16.59
C SER A 138 8.83 -1.17 -17.27
N GLU A 139 10.02 -0.91 -16.73
CA GLU A 139 11.31 -1.36 -17.27
C GLU A 139 11.73 -2.76 -16.77
N LYS A 140 11.01 -3.33 -15.79
CA LYS A 140 11.21 -4.71 -15.34
C LYS A 140 10.45 -5.72 -16.19
#